data_AF-A0A5C7PAT4-F1
#
_entry.id   AF-A0A5C7PAT4-F1
#
_cell.length_a   1.000
_cell.length_b   1.000
_cell.length_c   1.000
_cell.angle_alpha   90.00
_cell.angle_beta   90.00
_cell.angle_gamma   90.00
#
_symmetry.space_group_name_H-M   'P 1'
#
loop_
_entity.id
_entity.type
_entity.pdbx_description
1 polymer ?
#
loop_
_entity_poly.entity_id
_entity_poly.type
_entity_poly.pdbx_seq_one_letter_code
_entity_poly.pdbx_strand_id
1 'polypeptide(L)'
;MERRSEALDEIRRCVCMDRCATHGDAEDNFGDIAHVWRWWIKARHGIEVPIDALDSAEMMNLMKSTRKAKTPLHLDHWIDGGGYNVCGAGIVKKHLEEQEMKKELDGLASAVADHGDKEMKSPIAQNPMETIYEPSLCS
;
A
#
# COMPACT_ATOMS: atom_id res chain seq x y z
N MET A 1 34.21 8.55 11.83
CA MET A 1 32.91 7.93 11.53
C MET A 1 31.75 8.65 12.22
N GLU A 2 31.99 9.20 13.41
CA GLU A 2 31.07 9.97 14.26
C GLU A 2 30.11 10.92 13.49
N ARG A 3 30.62 11.89 12.74
CA ARG A 3 29.78 12.90 12.02
C ARG A 3 28.68 12.33 11.13
N ARG A 4 28.95 11.21 10.42
CA ARG A 4 27.94 10.59 9.55
C ARG A 4 26.93 9.77 10.36
N SER A 5 27.38 9.18 11.46
CA SER A 5 26.49 8.46 12.39
C SER A 5 25.52 9.42 13.06
N GLU A 6 26.04 10.55 13.58
CA GLU A 6 25.22 11.59 14.21
C GLU A 6 24.13 12.11 13.26
N ALA A 7 24.46 12.35 11.99
CA ALA A 7 23.49 12.76 11.00
C ALA A 7 22.41 11.69 10.73
N LEU A 8 22.78 10.41 10.71
CA LEU A 8 21.81 9.31 10.58
C LEU A 8 20.90 9.20 11.80
N ASP A 9 21.45 9.36 13.00
CA ASP A 9 20.69 9.34 14.26
C ASP A 9 19.72 10.53 14.33
N GLU A 10 20.13 11.70 13.85
CA GLU A 10 19.25 12.86 13.77
C GLU A 10 18.11 12.67 12.76
N ILE A 11 18.41 12.15 11.57
CA ILE A 11 17.38 11.76 10.59
C ILE A 11 16.39 10.79 11.23
N ARG A 12 16.89 9.74 11.89
CA ARG A 12 16.06 8.74 12.57
C ARG A 12 15.15 9.37 13.62
N ARG A 13 15.68 10.28 14.45
CA ARG A 13 14.88 11.00 15.45
C ARG A 13 13.76 11.80 14.80
N CYS A 14 14.07 12.55 13.74
CA CYS A 14 13.09 13.35 13.03
C CYS A 14 11.95 12.52 12.44
N VAL A 15 12.26 11.36 11.82
CA VAL A 15 11.25 10.55 11.13
C VAL A 15 10.52 9.55 12.04
N CYS A 16 11.18 8.98 13.05
CA CYS A 16 10.60 7.91 13.89
C CYS A 16 10.08 8.38 15.25
N MET A 17 10.55 9.52 15.78
CA MET A 17 10.14 9.99 17.11
C MET A 17 9.28 11.23 17.02
N ASP A 18 9.87 12.33 16.54
CA ASP A 18 9.22 13.64 16.59
C ASP A 18 7.99 13.69 15.67
N ARG A 19 8.05 13.06 14.48
CA ARG A 19 6.92 12.99 13.54
C ARG A 19 5.79 12.05 13.99
N CYS A 20 6.10 10.82 14.40
CA CYS A 20 5.08 9.87 14.83
C CYS A 20 4.31 10.37 16.07
N ALA A 21 4.96 11.11 16.96
CA ALA A 21 4.32 11.63 18.17
C ALA A 21 3.38 12.83 17.92
N THR A 22 3.54 13.57 16.82
CA THR A 22 2.86 14.86 16.61
C THR A 22 1.97 14.92 15.36
N HIS A 23 2.22 14.08 14.35
CA HIS A 23 1.61 14.22 13.04
C HIS A 23 0.92 12.95 12.51
N GLY A 24 0.89 11.84 13.25
CA GLY A 24 0.32 10.58 12.75
C GLY A 24 1.27 9.83 11.79
N ASP A 25 0.74 8.90 10.99
CA ASP A 25 1.53 8.14 10.02
C ASP A 25 2.08 9.10 8.94
N ALA A 26 3.41 9.13 8.77
CA ALA A 26 4.05 10.13 7.92
C ALA A 26 3.66 9.91 6.45
N GLU A 27 3.53 8.64 6.08
CA GLU A 27 3.15 8.13 4.77
C GLU A 27 1.74 8.60 4.38
N ASP A 28 0.79 8.58 5.32
CA ASP A 28 -0.58 9.07 5.11
C ASP A 28 -0.59 10.59 4.89
N ASN A 29 0.22 11.33 5.64
CA ASN A 29 0.34 12.77 5.46
C ASN A 29 0.85 13.17 4.07
N PHE A 30 1.76 12.40 3.47
CA PHE A 30 2.20 12.67 2.08
C PHE A 30 1.07 12.44 1.08
N GLY A 31 0.20 11.47 1.32
CA GLY A 31 -1.04 11.29 0.56
C GLY A 31 -1.93 12.54 0.65
N ASP A 32 -2.19 13.03 1.85
CA ASP A 32 -3.00 14.23 2.09
C ASP A 32 -2.40 15.49 1.45
N ILE A 33 -1.08 15.68 1.56
CA ILE A 33 -0.39 16.80 0.90
C ILE A 33 -0.52 16.68 -0.63
N ALA A 34 -0.40 15.47 -1.19
CA ALA A 34 -0.64 15.24 -2.62
C ALA A 34 -2.07 15.62 -3.02
N HIS A 35 -3.08 15.26 -2.22
CA HIS A 35 -4.47 15.67 -2.44
C HIS A 35 -4.63 17.19 -2.50
N VAL A 36 -3.99 17.90 -1.58
CA VAL A 36 -4.01 19.37 -1.54
C VAL A 36 -3.33 19.97 -2.78
N TRP A 37 -2.19 19.42 -3.23
CA TRP A 37 -1.53 19.89 -4.45
C TRP A 37 -2.39 19.70 -5.70
N ARG A 38 -3.02 18.52 -5.86
CA ARG A 38 -3.93 18.25 -6.98
C ARG A 38 -5.09 19.24 -6.98
N TRP A 39 -5.70 19.45 -5.81
CA TRP A 39 -6.79 20.43 -5.66
C TRP A 39 -6.33 21.84 -6.02
N TRP A 40 -5.19 22.30 -5.49
CA TRP A 40 -4.68 23.65 -5.73
C TRP A 40 -4.42 23.91 -7.22
N ILE A 41 -3.75 22.98 -7.90
CA ILE A 41 -3.42 23.11 -9.33
C ILE A 41 -4.70 23.12 -10.16
N LYS A 42 -5.66 22.23 -9.86
CA LYS A 42 -6.97 22.23 -10.52
C LYS A 42 -7.72 23.53 -10.30
N ALA A 43 -7.78 24.03 -9.07
CA ALA A 43 -8.48 25.26 -8.73
C ALA A 43 -7.83 26.49 -9.40
N ARG A 44 -6.49 26.53 -9.48
CA ARG A 44 -5.78 27.70 -10.00
C ARG A 44 -5.65 27.70 -11.52
N HIS A 45 -5.44 26.53 -12.12
CA HIS A 45 -5.08 26.39 -13.53
C HIS A 45 -6.11 25.62 -14.36
N GLY A 46 -7.12 25.00 -13.73
CA GLY A 46 -8.12 24.19 -14.42
C GLY A 46 -7.60 22.84 -14.92
N ILE A 47 -6.43 22.40 -14.45
CA ILE A 47 -5.74 21.20 -14.93
C ILE A 47 -5.71 20.15 -13.82
N GLU A 48 -6.05 18.90 -14.17
CA GLU A 48 -5.83 17.76 -13.30
C GLU A 48 -4.42 17.19 -13.52
N VAL A 49 -3.74 16.88 -12.42
CA VAL A 49 -2.40 16.30 -12.41
C VAL A 49 -2.38 15.08 -11.50
N PRO A 50 -1.73 13.96 -11.89
CA PRO A 50 -1.68 12.75 -11.10
C PRO A 50 -0.53 12.81 -10.09
N ILE A 51 -0.58 13.76 -9.15
CA ILE A 51 0.41 13.84 -8.07
C ILE A 51 0.05 12.81 -7.01
N ASP A 52 0.96 11.92 -6.61
CA ASP A 52 0.76 10.97 -5.52
C ASP A 52 1.63 11.26 -4.28
N ALA A 53 1.63 10.35 -3.31
CA ALA A 53 2.40 10.50 -2.08
C ALA A 53 3.92 10.50 -2.33
N LEU A 54 4.41 9.74 -3.32
CA LEU A 54 5.82 9.72 -3.70
C LEU A 54 6.23 11.05 -4.34
N ASP A 55 5.40 11.59 -5.23
CA ASP A 55 5.60 12.93 -5.78
C ASP A 55 5.67 13.97 -4.66
N SER A 56 4.75 13.89 -3.69
CA SER A 56 4.77 14.81 -2.56
C SER A 56 6.05 14.70 -1.73
N ALA A 57 6.56 13.48 -1.47
CA ALA A 57 7.82 13.30 -0.74
C ALA A 57 9.01 13.90 -1.50
N GLU A 58 9.09 13.66 -2.80
CA GLU A 58 10.16 14.21 -3.64
C GLU A 58 10.06 15.73 -3.78
N MET A 59 8.87 16.29 -3.91
CA MET A 59 8.65 17.75 -3.94
C MET A 59 9.17 18.42 -2.65
N MET A 60 9.00 17.78 -1.49
CA MET A 60 9.52 18.28 -0.22
C MET A 60 11.06 18.16 -0.13
N ASN A 61 11.64 17.08 -0.67
CA ASN A 61 13.08 16.92 -0.81
C ASN A 61 13.68 17.99 -1.74
N LEU A 62 13.03 18.26 -2.87
CA LEU A 62 13.42 19.32 -3.80
C LEU A 62 13.38 20.70 -3.14
N MET A 63 12.37 20.99 -2.32
CA MET A 63 12.33 22.23 -1.52
C MET A 63 13.57 22.37 -0.63
N LYS A 64 14.02 21.30 0.03
CA LYS A 64 15.26 21.36 0.83
C LYS A 64 16.49 21.51 -0.05
N SER A 65 16.49 20.94 -1.24
CA SER A 65 17.55 21.15 -2.23
C SER A 65 17.65 22.59 -2.73
N THR A 66 16.53 23.27 -2.95
CA THR A 66 16.57 24.70 -3.29
C THR A 66 17.05 25.57 -2.13
N ARG A 67 16.73 25.21 -0.87
CA ARG A 67 17.29 25.90 0.30
C ARG A 67 18.80 25.72 0.43
N LYS A 68 19.32 24.50 0.25
CA LYS A 68 20.78 24.24 0.22
C LYS A 68 21.51 25.10 -0.82
N ALA A 69 20.89 25.39 -1.96
CA ALA A 69 21.48 26.28 -2.97
C ALA A 69 21.66 27.72 -2.48
N LYS A 70 20.90 28.17 -1.48
CA LYS A 70 21.00 29.52 -0.88
C LYS A 70 21.79 29.52 0.43
N THR A 71 21.66 28.48 1.24
CA THR A 71 22.26 28.35 2.58
C THR A 71 22.92 26.98 2.76
N PRO A 72 24.00 26.66 2.02
CA PRO A 72 24.54 25.30 1.95
C PRO A 72 25.13 24.79 3.26
N LEU A 73 25.53 25.68 4.17
CA LEU A 73 26.12 25.33 5.48
C LEU A 73 25.06 25.16 6.58
N HIS A 74 23.76 25.31 6.27
CA HIS A 74 22.70 25.10 7.25
C HIS A 74 22.37 23.60 7.34
N LEU A 75 22.90 22.93 8.38
CA LEU A 75 22.85 21.48 8.55
C LEU A 75 21.44 20.88 8.46
N ASP A 76 20.44 21.52 9.07
CA ASP A 76 19.03 21.10 9.04
C ASP A 76 18.51 20.78 7.63
N HIS A 77 18.93 21.53 6.60
CA HIS A 77 18.45 21.29 5.25
C HIS A 77 18.96 19.98 4.65
N TRP A 78 20.10 19.49 5.12
CA TRP A 78 20.65 18.19 4.75
C TRP A 78 19.96 17.06 5.51
N ILE A 79 19.75 17.26 6.82
CA ILE A 79 19.01 16.31 7.67
C ILE A 79 17.59 16.12 7.18
N ASP A 80 16.86 17.21 6.94
CA ASP A 80 15.49 17.14 6.44
C ASP A 80 15.42 16.51 5.04
N GLY A 81 16.37 16.80 4.15
CA GLY A 81 16.44 16.13 2.85
C GLY A 81 16.62 14.61 2.99
N GLY A 82 17.48 14.18 3.91
CA GLY A 82 17.62 12.77 4.28
C GLY A 82 16.32 12.19 4.84
N GLY A 83 15.64 12.92 5.72
CA GLY A 83 14.36 12.53 6.30
C GLY A 83 13.26 12.35 5.25
N TYR A 84 13.13 13.27 4.29
CA TYR A 84 12.15 13.14 3.20
C TYR A 84 12.43 11.92 2.31
N ASN A 85 13.69 11.60 2.03
CA ASN A 85 14.06 10.38 1.30
C ASN A 85 13.69 9.10 2.09
N VAL A 86 13.91 9.10 3.41
CA VAL A 86 13.55 7.97 4.27
C VAL A 86 12.02 7.78 4.32
N CYS A 87 11.25 8.87 4.43
CA CYS A 87 9.79 8.79 4.34
C CYS A 87 9.33 8.27 2.97
N GLY A 88 9.95 8.71 1.87
CA GLY A 88 9.68 8.17 0.53
C GLY A 88 9.89 6.66 0.46
N ALA A 89 10.95 6.14 1.09
CA ALA A 89 11.18 4.70 1.19
C ALA A 89 10.10 3.98 2.03
N GLY A 90 9.56 4.63 3.08
CA GLY A 90 8.44 4.11 3.86
C GLY A 90 7.16 3.98 3.03
N ILE A 91 6.84 4.97 2.20
CA ILE A 91 5.71 4.92 1.25
C ILE A 91 5.87 3.73 0.29
N VAL A 92 7.07 3.51 -0.26
CA VAL A 92 7.33 2.36 -1.14
C VAL A 92 7.12 1.05 -0.40
N LYS A 93 7.63 0.91 0.83
CA LYS A 93 7.46 -0.31 1.62
C LYS A 93 5.99 -0.62 1.88
N LYS A 94 5.21 0.38 2.31
CA LYS A 94 3.76 0.25 2.49
C LYS A 94 3.08 -0.26 1.22
N HIS A 95 3.43 0.30 0.06
CA HIS A 95 2.88 -0.17 -1.21
C HIS A 95 3.25 -1.63 -1.53
N LEU A 96 4.50 -2.04 -1.26
CA LEU A 96 4.93 -3.42 -1.48
C LEU A 96 4.19 -4.40 -0.55
N GLU A 97 4.03 -4.05 0.72
CA GLU A 97 3.28 -4.84 1.71
C GLU A 97 1.81 -5.00 1.30
N GLU A 98 1.16 -3.92 0.84
CA GLU A 98 -0.21 -3.96 0.31
C GLU A 98 -0.32 -4.85 -0.94
N GLN A 99 0.67 -4.81 -1.84
CA GLN A 99 0.71 -5.64 -3.05
C GLN A 99 0.89 -7.13 -2.72
N GLU A 100 1.72 -7.45 -1.73
CA GLU A 100 1.92 -8.82 -1.25
C GLU A 100 0.64 -9.37 -0.62
N MET A 101 0.01 -8.62 0.29
CA MET A 101 -1.27 -9.00 0.90
C MET A 101 -2.38 -9.21 -0.14
N LYS A 102 -2.45 -8.35 -1.17
CA LYS A 102 -3.43 -8.51 -2.25
C LYS A 102 -3.21 -9.80 -3.04
N LYS A 103 -1.96 -10.16 -3.36
CA LYS A 103 -1.64 -11.42 -4.06
C LYS A 103 -2.04 -12.64 -3.23
N GLU A 104 -1.79 -12.61 -1.92
CA GLU A 104 -2.22 -13.68 -1.01
C GLU A 104 -3.75 -13.83 -1.01
N LEU A 105 -4.47 -12.72 -0.93
CA LEU A 105 -5.94 -12.70 -0.95
C LEU A 105 -6.50 -13.23 -2.29
N ASP A 106 -5.94 -12.78 -3.42
CA ASP A 106 -6.33 -13.23 -4.76
C ASP A 106 -6.05 -14.74 -4.95
N GLY A 107 -4.95 -15.24 -4.39
CA GLY A 107 -4.61 -16.67 -4.37
C GLY A 107 -5.59 -17.50 -3.55
N LEU A 108 -6.00 -17.01 -2.37
CA LEU A 108 -7.03 -17.65 -1.54
C LEU A 108 -8.39 -17.66 -2.23
N ALA A 109 -8.80 -16.54 -2.83
CA ALA A 109 -10.06 -16.45 -3.58
C ALA A 109 -10.10 -17.43 -4.75
N SER A 110 -8.99 -17.57 -5.48
CA SER A 110 -8.85 -18.53 -6.57
C SER A 110 -8.94 -19.98 -6.07
N ALA A 111 -8.30 -20.31 -4.95
CA ALA A 111 -8.37 -21.64 -4.35
C ALA A 111 -9.78 -22.01 -3.85
N VAL A 112 -10.54 -21.04 -3.32
CA VAL A 112 -11.93 -21.23 -2.90
C VAL A 112 -12.83 -21.48 -4.11
N ALA A 113 -12.65 -20.72 -5.20
CA ALA A 113 -13.40 -20.94 -6.44
C ALA A 113 -13.17 -22.35 -7.03
N ASP A 114 -11.92 -22.81 -7.04
CA ASP A 114 -11.55 -24.15 -7.52
C ASP A 114 -12.13 -25.29 -6.65
N HIS A 115 -12.38 -25.05 -5.36
CA HIS A 115 -12.98 -26.04 -4.45
C HIS A 115 -14.51 -26.11 -4.61
N GLY A 116 -15.17 -24.96 -4.81
CA GLY A 116 -16.63 -24.89 -5.03
C GLY A 116 -17.08 -25.63 -6.30
N ASP A 117 -16.25 -25.63 -7.35
CA ASP A 117 -16.53 -26.34 -8.60
C ASP A 117 -16.39 -27.87 -8.50
N LYS A 118 -15.67 -28.38 -7.48
CA LYS A 118 -15.48 -29.83 -7.26
C LYS A 118 -16.63 -30.45 -6.47
N GLU A 119 -17.22 -29.73 -5.51
CA GLU A 119 -18.36 -30.19 -4.71
C GLU A 119 -19.66 -30.28 -5.53
N MET A 120 -19.83 -29.46 -6.58
CA MET A 120 -21.03 -29.47 -7.43
C MET A 120 -21.00 -30.55 -8.55
N LYS A 121 -19.90 -31.30 -8.70
CA LYS A 121 -19.76 -32.39 -9.68
C LYS A 121 -19.78 -33.78 -9.05
N SER A 122 -20.60 -34.01 -8.02
CA SER A 122 -21.00 -35.37 -7.66
C SER A 122 -22.00 -35.88 -8.70
N PRO A 123 -21.76 -36.99 -9.41
CA PRO A 123 -22.76 -37.55 -10.30
C PRO A 123 -23.88 -38.10 -9.41
N ILE A 124 -25.06 -37.46 -9.46
CA ILE A 124 -26.29 -38.06 -8.96
C ILE A 124 -26.44 -39.39 -9.70
N ALA A 125 -26.13 -40.49 -9.02
CA ALA A 125 -26.35 -41.83 -9.52
C ALA A 125 -27.85 -42.02 -9.76
N GLN A 126 -28.27 -41.95 -11.02
CA GLN A 126 -29.56 -42.47 -11.43
C GLN A 126 -29.54 -43.97 -11.14
N ASN A 127 -30.36 -44.41 -10.20
CA ASN A 127 -30.46 -45.82 -9.80
C ASN A 127 -31.60 -46.47 -10.61
N PRO A 128 -31.35 -47.36 -11.58
CA PRO A 128 -32.40 -48.17 -12.17
C PRO A 128 -32.43 -49.54 -11.50
N MET A 129 -33.65 -50.07 -11.29
CA MET A 129 -34.00 -51.46 -10.96
C MET A 129 -34.45 -51.73 -9.52
N GLU A 130 -35.73 -51.45 -9.23
CA GLU A 130 -36.52 -52.34 -8.38
C GLU A 130 -37.35 -53.27 -9.28
N THR A 131 -36.87 -54.49 -9.44
CA THR A 131 -37.71 -55.69 -9.59
C THR A 131 -37.63 -56.39 -8.22
N ILE A 132 -38.64 -57.02 -7.62
CA ILE A 132 -39.53 -58.10 -8.06
C ILE A 132 -40.60 -58.24 -6.94
N TYR A 133 -41.90 -58.35 -7.26
CA TYR A 133 -42.82 -59.17 -6.46
C TYR A 133 -44.05 -59.64 -7.27
N GLU A 134 -44.02 -60.89 -7.68
CA GLU A 134 -45.18 -61.80 -7.81
C GLU A 134 -44.84 -63.02 -6.92
N PRO A 135 -45.78 -63.85 -6.39
CA PRO A 135 -47.05 -64.24 -7.03
C PRO A 135 -48.24 -64.58 -6.07
N SER A 136 -49.39 -64.93 -6.68
CA SER A 136 -50.40 -65.96 -6.31
C SER A 136 -51.84 -65.43 -6.49
N LEU A 137 -52.60 -65.89 -7.49
CA LEU A 137 -53.32 -67.16 -7.70
C LEU A 137 -54.63 -67.32 -6.90
N CYS A 138 -55.67 -67.70 -7.66
CA CYS A 138 -57.06 -68.09 -7.30
C CYS A 138 -57.97 -66.95 -6.80
N SER A 139 -59.22 -66.82 -7.26
CA SER A 139 -60.12 -67.73 -7.99
C SER A 139 -61.23 -66.95 -8.67
#